data_AF-A0A654EX22-F1
#
_entry.id   AF-A0A654EX22-F1
#
_cell.length_a   1.000
_cell.length_b   1.000
_cell.length_c   1.000
_cell.angle_alpha   90.00
_cell.angle_beta   90.00
_cell.angle_gamma   90.00
#
_symmetry.space_group_name_H-M   'P 1'
#
loop_
_entity.id
_entity.type
_entity.pdbx_description
1 polymer ?
#
loop_
_entity_poly.entity_id
_entity_poly.type
_entity_poly.pdbx_seq_one_letter_code
_entity_poly.pdbx_strand_id
1 'polypeptide(L)' 'MWNVVESFTLAKWIEVKSLGDNAFVIATDTCFSVLAHEFYGCLQNSIYFTDNKDIFKLDNGPMVKATFSFSIKNTSHLQ' A
#
# COMPACT_ATOMS: atom_id res chain seq x y z
N MET A 1 -2.63 37.70 -5.29
CA MET A 1 -2.94 36.73 -4.22
C MET A 1 -3.14 35.40 -4.92
N TRP A 2 -2.22 34.44 -4.76
CA TRP A 2 -2.31 33.16 -5.47
C TRP A 2 -3.43 32.33 -4.84
N ASN A 3 -4.38 31.90 -5.67
CA ASN A 3 -5.42 30.97 -5.26
C ASN A 3 -4.77 29.60 -5.06
N VAL A 4 -4.79 29.10 -3.83
CA VAL A 4 -4.50 27.70 -3.57
C VAL A 4 -5.67 26.91 -4.14
N VAL A 5 -5.47 26.29 -5.30
CA VAL A 5 -6.40 25.27 -5.81
C VAL A 5 -6.07 24.00 -5.02
N GLU A 6 -6.79 23.79 -3.92
CA GLU A 6 -6.84 22.49 -3.28
C GLU A 6 -7.50 21.53 -4.26
N SER A 7 -6.69 20.79 -4.99
CA SER A 7 -7.15 19.77 -5.91
C SER A 7 -7.66 18.60 -5.07
N PHE A 8 -8.95 18.59 -4.73
CA PHE A 8 -9.62 17.43 -4.17
C PHE A 8 -9.70 16.35 -5.25
N THR A 9 -8.59 15.63 -5.47
CA THR A 9 -8.63 14.38 -6.23
C THR A 9 -9.57 13.43 -5.51
N LEU A 10 -10.74 13.18 -6.10
CA LEU A 10 -11.63 12.11 -5.70
C LEU A 10 -10.78 10.82 -5.62
N ALA A 11 -10.54 10.34 -4.41
CA ALA A 11 -9.76 9.12 -4.20
C ALA A 11 -10.48 7.98 -4.94
N LYS A 12 -9.84 7.48 -6.00
CA LYS A 12 -10.37 6.35 -6.77
C LYS A 12 -9.97 5.05 -6.07
N TRP A 13 -10.95 4.35 -5.53
CA TRP A 13 -10.76 3.01 -5.00
C TRP A 13 -10.57 2.02 -6.13
N ILE A 14 -9.53 1.20 -6.06
CA ILE A 14 -9.25 0.13 -7.01
C ILE A 14 -9.12 -1.16 -6.23
N GLU A 15 -9.94 -2.15 -6.57
CA GLU A 15 -9.77 -3.50 -6.06
C GLU A 15 -8.59 -4.15 -6.78
N VAL A 16 -7.61 -4.61 -6.02
CA VAL A 16 -6.46 -5.36 -6.54
C VAL A 16 -6.55 -6.80 -6.06
N LYS A 17 -6.36 -7.73 -7.01
CA LYS A 17 -6.37 -9.18 -6.73
C LYS A 17 -5.00 -9.69 -6.25
N SER A 18 -3.94 -8.93 -6.51
CA SER A 18 -2.58 -9.25 -6.12
C SER A 18 -1.74 -7.96 -6.06
N LEU A 19 -0.77 -7.93 -5.17
CA LEU A 19 0.26 -6.88 -5.06
C LEU A 19 1.51 -7.21 -5.91
N GLY A 20 1.54 -8.38 -6.55
CA GLY A 20 2.68 -8.86 -7.30
C GLY A 20 3.92 -9.04 -6.43
N ASP A 21 5.05 -8.52 -6.89
CA ASP A 21 6.34 -8.60 -6.20
C ASP A 21 6.46 -7.64 -5.01
N ASN A 22 5.43 -6.81 -4.77
CA ASN A 22 5.45 -5.84 -3.70
C ASN A 22 5.04 -6.46 -2.36
N ALA A 23 5.61 -5.91 -1.30
CA ALA A 23 5.11 -6.00 0.06
C ALA A 23 4.65 -4.61 0.50
N PHE A 24 3.57 -4.54 1.27
CA PHE A 24 3.09 -3.31 1.88
C PHE A 24 3.34 -3.37 3.37
N VAL A 25 3.87 -2.29 3.93
CA VAL A 25 4.05 -2.15 5.38
C VAL A 25 3.09 -1.07 5.86
N ILE A 26 2.24 -1.43 6.81
CA ILE A 26 1.21 -0.58 7.41
C ILE A 26 1.57 -0.40 8.88
N ALA A 27 1.92 0.82 9.23
CA ALA A 27 2.13 1.27 10.60
C ALA A 27 1.06 2.30 10.99
N THR A 28 0.96 2.60 12.29
CA THR A 28 0.00 3.60 12.80
C THR A 28 0.14 4.96 12.11
N ASP A 29 1.36 5.38 11.81
CA ASP A 29 1.72 6.73 11.34
C ASP A 29 2.20 6.78 9.89
N THR A 30 2.61 5.64 9.33
CA THR A 30 3.15 5.58 7.97
C THR A 30 2.79 4.29 7.26
N CYS A 31 2.68 4.37 5.93
CA CYS A 31 2.48 3.22 5.07
C CYS A 31 3.36 3.36 3.84
N PHE A 32 4.03 2.28 3.45
CA PHE A 32 4.87 2.28 2.25
C PHE A 32 4.87 0.92 1.57
N SER A 33 5.26 0.92 0.30
CA SER A 33 5.43 -0.28 -0.51
C SER A 33 6.91 -0.47 -0.83
N VAL A 34 7.36 -1.72 -0.81
CA VAL A 34 8.71 -2.14 -1.19
C VAL A 34 8.64 -3.31 -2.15
N LEU A 35 9.67 -3.48 -2.97
CA LEU A 35 9.89 -4.75 -3.66
C LEU A 35 10.32 -5.78 -2.61
N ALA A 36 9.58 -6.90 -2.52
CA ALA A 36 9.81 -7.89 -1.46
C ALA A 36 11.23 -8.50 -1.52
N HIS A 37 11.81 -8.60 -2.72
CA HIS A 37 13.17 -9.11 -2.89
C HIS A 37 14.26 -8.13 -2.47
N GLU A 38 13.95 -6.83 -2.34
CA GLU A 38 14.90 -5.81 -1.89
C GLU A 38 14.94 -5.67 -0.36
N PHE A 39 13.95 -6.23 0.35
CA PHE A 39 13.85 -6.13 1.81
C PHE A 39 13.88 -7.52 2.47
N TYR A 40 14.99 -7.82 3.17
CA TYR A 40 15.20 -9.15 3.77
C TYR A 40 14.06 -9.55 4.72
N GLY A 41 13.47 -10.72 4.46
CA GLY A 41 12.35 -11.26 5.24
C GLY A 41 10.95 -10.83 4.74
N CYS A 42 10.86 -9.96 3.74
CA CYS A 42 9.59 -9.66 3.09
C CYS A 42 9.16 -10.78 2.13
N LEU A 43 7.87 -11.04 2.11
CA LEU A 43 7.24 -11.97 1.19
C LEU A 43 6.48 -11.17 0.13
N GLN A 44 6.57 -11.62 -1.12
CA GLN A 44 5.77 -11.04 -2.19
C GLN A 44 4.28 -11.16 -1.88
N ASN A 45 3.47 -10.25 -2.42
CA ASN A 45 2.03 -10.30 -2.33
C ASN A 45 1.50 -10.31 -0.88
N SER A 46 2.15 -9.54 0.00
CA SER A 46 1.83 -9.52 1.42
C SER A 46 1.73 -8.11 2.01
N ILE A 47 1.02 -8.01 3.13
CA ILE A 47 0.78 -6.80 3.91
C ILE A 47 1.19 -7.06 5.35
N TYR A 48 2.07 -6.23 5.89
CA TYR A 48 2.60 -6.32 7.23
C TYR A 48 2.00 -5.24 8.12
N PHE A 49 1.50 -5.61 9.29
CA PHE A 49 1.01 -4.68 10.31
C PHE A 49 2.05 -4.57 11.42
N THR A 50 2.70 -3.41 11.54
CA THR A 50 3.77 -3.24 12.56
C THR A 50 3.22 -3.26 13.98
N ASP A 51 1.97 -2.84 14.14
CA ASP A 51 1.36 -2.65 15.46
C ASP A 51 1.02 -3.99 16.13
N ASN A 52 0.67 -5.00 15.33
CA ASN A 52 0.23 -6.31 15.81
C ASN A 52 1.16 -7.47 15.40
N LYS A 53 2.22 -7.20 14.63
CA LYS A 53 3.11 -8.21 13.99
C LYS A 53 2.36 -9.22 13.09
N ASP A 54 1.13 -8.92 12.71
CA ASP A 54 0.34 -9.74 11.82
C ASP A 54 0.79 -9.57 10.37
N ILE A 55 0.74 -10.66 9.61
CA ILE A 55 1.10 -10.71 8.19
C ILE A 55 -0.10 -11.26 7.42
N PHE A 56 -0.60 -10.49 6.46
CA PHE A 56 -1.65 -10.91 5.55
C PHE A 56 -1.04 -11.21 4.19
N LYS A 57 -1.19 -12.44 3.71
CA LYS A 57 -0.83 -12.82 2.35
C LYS A 57 -2.08 -12.88 1.49
N LEU A 58 -2.01 -12.26 0.32
CA LEU A 58 -3.10 -12.33 -0.66
C LEU A 58 -2.97 -13.64 -1.47
N ASP A 59 -3.10 -14.79 -0.82
CA ASP A 59 -3.07 -16.08 -1.53
C ASP A 59 -4.43 -16.37 -2.20
N ASN A 60 -4.45 -17.30 -3.16
CA ASN A 60 -5.67 -17.75 -3.87
C ASN A 60 -6.71 -18.48 -2.97
N GLY A 61 -6.60 -18.36 -1.64
CA GLY A 61 -7.51 -18.92 -0.66
C GLY A 61 -8.83 -18.14 -0.58
N PRO A 62 -9.80 -18.59 0.25
CA PRO A 62 -11.07 -17.89 0.42
C PRO A 62 -10.80 -16.43 0.80
N MET A 63 -11.27 -15.53 -0.05
CA MET A 63 -10.96 -14.11 -0.04
C MET A 63 -11.30 -13.50 1.33
N VAL A 64 -10.28 -13.27 2.17
CA VAL A 64 -10.43 -12.41 3.34
C VAL A 64 -10.56 -11.00 2.78
N LYS A 65 -11.77 -10.44 2.83
CA LYS A 65 -12.02 -9.08 2.37
C LYS A 65 -11.44 -8.10 3.38
N ALA A 66 -10.15 -7.79 3.21
CA ALA A 66 -9.47 -6.78 3.99
C ALA A 66 -9.46 -5.47 3.19
N THR A 67 -10.18 -4.46 3.69
CA THR A 67 -10.24 -3.14 3.06
C THR A 67 -9.15 -2.28 3.69
N PHE A 68 -8.10 -1.98 2.92
CA PHE A 68 -7.05 -1.05 3.33
C PHE A 68 -7.18 0.25 2.54
N SER A 69 -7.14 1.37 3.24
CA SER A 69 -7.14 2.70 2.65
C SER A 69 -5.70 3.19 2.61
N PHE A 70 -5.08 3.20 1.43
CA PHE A 70 -3.78 3.84 1.25
C PHE A 70 -3.91 5.00 0.25
N SER A 71 -3.22 6.10 0.53
CA SER A 71 -3.05 7.19 -0.42
C SER A 71 -1.66 7.04 -1.06
N ILE A 72 -1.60 6.56 -2.31
CA ILE A 72 -0.35 6.57 -3.07
C ILE A 72 -0.11 8.00 -3.55
N LYS A 73 0.89 8.66 -2.97
CA LYS A 73 1.44 9.87 -3.59
C LYS A 73 2.38 9.41 -4.68
N ASN A 74 1.95 9.52 -5.94
CA ASN A 74 2.84 9.35 -7.08
C ASN A 74 3.79 10.57 -7.11
N THR A 75 4.96 10.45 -6.53
CA THR A 75 6.04 11.41 -6.76
C THR A 75 6.73 11.03 -8.06
N SER A 76 6.13 11.43 -9.18
CA SER A 76 6.89 11.61 -10.41
C SER A 76 7.99 12.62 -10.08
N HIS A 77 9.23 12.14 -10.17
CA HIS A 77 10.44 12.93 -10.00
C HIS A 77 10.29 14.28 -10.70
N LEU A 78 10.59 15.37 -9.98
CA LEU A 78 10.91 16.64 -10.61
C LEU A 78 12.11 16.40 -11.54
N GLN A 79 11.92 16.65 -12.84
CA GLN A 79 13.00 17.02 -13.75
C GLN A 79 13.00 18.55 -13.87
#